data_AF-A0A0E9T4E9-F1
#
_entry.id   AF-A0A0E9T4E9-F1
#
_cell.length_a   1.000
_cell.length_b   1.000
_cell.length_c   1.000
_cell.angle_alpha   90.00
_cell.angle_beta   90.00
_cell.angle_gamma   90.00
#
_symmetry.space_group_name_H-M   'P 1'
#
loop_
_entity.id
_entity.type
_entity.pdbx_description
1 polymer ?
#
loop_
_entity_poly.entity_id
_entity_poly.type
_entity_poly.pdbx_seq_one_letter_code
_entity_poly.pdbx_strand_id
1 'polypeptide(L)'
;MKRYYLSEGFSTDFSKTEQAKEQINKYVDEKTKGKITQLVEDVDLQTVMYLINYIYFKGKWEIPLIPKQPRKTNFMLMIKQPFLFR
;
A
#
# COMPACT_ATOMS: atom_id res chain seq x y z
N MET A 1 22.05 -5.28 -1.27
CA MET A 1 20.65 -5.66 -0.94
C MET A 1 20.26 -7.06 -1.42
N LYS A 2 20.61 -7.48 -2.65
CA LYS A 2 20.18 -8.76 -3.25
C LYS A 2 20.36 -10.01 -2.37
N ARG A 3 21.51 -10.16 -1.70
CA ARG A 3 21.83 -11.33 -0.87
C ARG A 3 20.95 -11.47 0.39
N TYR A 4 20.56 -10.36 1.00
CA TYR A 4 19.87 -10.37 2.30
C TYR A 4 18.38 -10.05 2.20
N TYR A 5 18.00 -9.23 1.21
CA TYR A 5 16.62 -8.76 1.04
C TYR A 5 15.95 -9.34 -0.21
N LEU A 6 16.65 -10.23 -0.93
CA LEU A 6 16.20 -10.75 -2.24
C LEU A 6 15.77 -9.62 -3.19
N SER A 7 16.40 -8.44 -3.03
CA SER A 7 16.04 -7.24 -3.76
C SER A 7 16.34 -7.39 -5.25
N GLU A 8 15.35 -7.10 -6.06
CA GLU A 8 15.51 -6.88 -7.50
C GLU A 8 15.47 -5.36 -7.77
N GLY A 9 16.11 -4.94 -8.85
CA GLY A 9 16.15 -3.54 -9.25
C GLY A 9 16.17 -3.41 -10.76
N PHE A 10 15.68 -2.27 -11.24
CA PHE A 10 15.70 -1.86 -12.63
C PHE A 10 16.07 -0.38 -12.70
N SER A 11 16.57 0.06 -13.85
CA SER A 11 16.86 1.47 -14.10
C SER A 11 15.70 2.14 -14.81
N THR A 12 15.43 3.39 -14.43
CA THR A 12 14.45 4.27 -15.09
C THR A 12 15.04 5.67 -15.23
N ASP A 13 14.55 6.44 -16.20
CA ASP A 13 14.98 7.81 -16.47
C ASP A 13 14.05 8.79 -15.75
N PHE A 14 14.46 9.27 -14.57
CA PHE A 14 13.69 10.19 -13.75
C PHE A 14 13.50 11.59 -14.38
N SER A 15 14.26 11.94 -15.44
CA SER A 15 14.01 13.17 -16.20
C SER A 15 12.70 13.09 -17.01
N LYS A 16 12.21 11.87 -17.28
CA LYS A 16 10.93 11.61 -17.95
C LYS A 16 9.90 11.15 -16.91
N THR A 17 9.46 12.08 -16.08
CA THR A 17 8.63 11.82 -14.88
C THR A 17 7.42 10.93 -15.14
N GLU A 18 6.66 11.18 -16.22
CA GLU A 18 5.48 10.37 -16.56
C GLU A 18 5.85 8.92 -16.90
N GLN A 19 6.90 8.72 -17.69
CA GLN A 19 7.37 7.38 -18.07
C GLN A 19 7.97 6.64 -16.86
N ALA A 20 8.72 7.34 -16.02
CA ALA A 20 9.26 6.79 -14.78
C ALA A 20 8.15 6.36 -13.82
N LYS A 21 7.11 7.20 -13.65
CA LYS A 21 5.90 6.90 -12.87
C LYS A 21 5.21 5.63 -13.38
N GLU A 22 4.96 5.55 -14.68
CA GLU A 22 4.34 4.37 -15.30
C GLU A 22 5.17 3.10 -15.07
N GLN A 23 6.49 3.17 -15.27
CA GLN A 23 7.39 2.04 -15.07
C GLN A 23 7.41 1.56 -13.62
N ILE A 24 7.48 2.49 -12.65
CA ILE A 24 7.48 2.16 -11.21
C ILE A 24 6.16 1.52 -10.79
N ASN A 25 5.02 2.13 -11.15
CA ASN A 25 3.71 1.61 -10.78
C ASN A 25 3.45 0.25 -11.44
N LYS A 26 3.82 0.07 -12.71
CA LYS A 26 3.71 -1.23 -13.39
C LYS A 26 4.57 -2.30 -12.72
N TYR A 27 5.81 -1.98 -12.36
CA TYR A 27 6.69 -2.93 -11.67
C TYR A 27 6.10 -3.37 -10.32
N VAL A 28 5.56 -2.44 -9.54
CA VAL A 28 4.94 -2.73 -8.24
C VAL A 28 3.64 -3.53 -8.41
N ASP A 29 2.83 -3.21 -9.42
CA ASP A 29 1.61 -3.94 -9.74
C ASP A 29 1.90 -5.42 -10.04
N GLU A 30 2.87 -5.68 -10.91
CA GLU A 30 3.32 -7.03 -11.26
C GLU A 30 3.87 -7.78 -10.04
N LYS A 31 4.72 -7.12 -9.24
CA LYS A 31 5.33 -7.73 -8.05
C LYS A 31 4.34 -8.01 -6.93
N THR A 32 3.27 -7.21 -6.83
CA THR A 32 2.22 -7.38 -5.83
C THR A 32 0.99 -8.12 -6.35
N LYS A 33 1.03 -8.60 -7.61
CA LYS A 33 -0.07 -9.34 -8.26
C LYS A 33 -1.39 -8.55 -8.24
N GLY A 34 -1.36 -7.27 -8.60
CA GLY A 34 -2.56 -6.44 -8.66
C GLY A 34 -3.05 -5.92 -7.30
N LYS A 35 -2.27 -6.07 -6.22
CA LYS A 35 -2.68 -5.59 -4.89
C LYS A 35 -2.33 -4.13 -4.65
N ILE A 36 -1.26 -3.64 -5.28
CA ILE A 36 -0.85 -2.25 -5.25
C ILE A 36 -0.64 -1.82 -6.70
N THR A 37 -1.66 -1.19 -7.29
CA THR A 37 -1.66 -0.76 -8.70
C THR A 37 -1.04 0.62 -8.90
N GLN A 38 -1.01 1.44 -7.85
CA GLN A 38 -0.46 2.79 -7.87
C GLN A 38 0.26 3.05 -6.55
N LEU A 39 1.59 2.99 -6.59
CA LEU A 39 2.46 3.29 -5.46
C LEU A 39 2.84 4.76 -5.40
N VAL A 40 3.14 5.35 -6.56
CA VAL A 40 3.55 6.75 -6.69
C VAL A 40 2.55 7.51 -7.56
N GLU A 41 2.17 8.70 -7.12
CA GLU A 41 1.30 9.61 -7.87
C GLU A 41 2.12 10.53 -8.78
N ASP A 42 3.27 10.99 -8.30
CA ASP A 42 4.21 11.85 -9.00
C ASP A 42 5.66 11.40 -8.74
N VAL A 43 6.57 11.81 -9.62
CA VAL A 43 8.01 11.52 -9.54
C VAL A 43 8.78 12.82 -9.72
N ASP A 44 9.72 13.10 -8.81
CA ASP A 44 10.56 14.30 -8.86
C ASP A 44 11.74 14.13 -9.84
N LEU A 45 12.02 15.15 -10.64
CA LEU A 45 13.11 15.18 -11.64
C LEU A 45 14.51 15.02 -11.02
N GLN A 46 14.69 15.41 -9.76
CA GLN A 46 15.94 15.28 -9.00
C GLN A 46 16.07 13.91 -8.31
N THR A 47 15.08 13.02 -8.48
CA THR A 47 15.13 11.68 -7.90
C THR A 47 16.25 10.87 -8.53
N VAL A 48 17.07 10.25 -7.69
CA VAL A 48 18.17 9.37 -8.13
C VAL A 48 17.83 7.89 -7.93
N MET A 49 17.03 7.54 -6.92
CA MET A 49 16.68 6.15 -6.61
C MET A 49 15.43 6.06 -5.70
N TYR A 50 14.58 5.07 -5.95
CA TYR A 50 13.57 4.61 -5.01
C TYR A 50 13.97 3.26 -4.39
N LEU A 51 13.78 3.13 -3.09
CA LEU A 51 13.84 1.85 -2.38
C LEU A 51 12.44 1.48 -1.91
N ILE A 52 11.88 0.43 -2.50
CA ILE A 52 10.48 0.03 -2.29
C ILE A 52 10.43 -1.27 -1.50
N ASN A 53 9.59 -1.30 -0.47
CA ASN A 53 9.25 -2.50 0.30
C ASN A 53 7.73 -2.69 0.33
N TYR A 54 7.28 -3.93 0.13
CA TYR A 54 5.86 -4.27 0.15
C TYR A 54 5.64 -5.58 0.89
N ILE A 55 4.55 -5.65 1.68
CA ILE A 55 4.18 -6.83 2.46
C ILE A 55 2.70 -7.11 2.22
N TYR A 56 2.38 -8.35 1.84
CA TYR A 56 1.01 -8.81 1.68
C TYR A 56 0.76 -10.02 2.57
N PHE A 57 -0.27 -9.94 3.41
CA PHE A 57 -0.67 -11.03 4.30
C PHE A 57 -2.09 -11.51 3.97
N LYS A 58 -2.23 -12.81 3.74
CA LYS A 58 -3.53 -13.48 3.59
C LYS A 58 -3.54 -14.75 4.43
N GLY A 59 -4.02 -14.62 5.67
CA GLY A 59 -4.25 -15.74 6.57
C GLY A 59 -5.70 -16.25 6.48
N LYS A 60 -5.88 -17.56 6.68
CA LYS A 60 -7.19 -18.11 7.03
C LYS A 60 -7.32 -18.06 8.55
N TRP A 61 -8.50 -17.76 9.05
CA TRP A 61 -8.80 -17.91 10.46
C TRP A 61 -8.67 -19.38 10.86
N GLU A 62 -8.04 -19.65 11.99
CA GLU A 62 -7.98 -20.99 12.58
C GLU A 62 -9.38 -21.46 12.97
N ILE A 63 -10.19 -20.57 13.55
CA ILE A 63 -11.60 -20.77 13.81
C ILE A 63 -12.39 -19.81 12.90
N PRO A 64 -12.98 -20.29 11.79
CA PRO A 64 -13.73 -19.44 10.88
C PRO A 64 -14.94 -18.80 11.56
N LEU A 65 -15.18 -17.52 11.24
CA LEU A 65 -16.43 -16.86 11.58
C LEU A 65 -17.55 -17.56 10.79
N ILE A 66 -18.39 -18.33 11.49
CA ILE A 66 -19.60 -18.89 10.90
C ILE A 66 -20.52 -17.71 10.57
N PRO A 67 -20.90 -17.49 9.30
CA PRO A 67 -21.79 -16.40 8.92
C PRO A 67 -23.16 -16.63 9.55
N LYS A 68 -23.36 -16.04 10.74
CA LYS A 68 -24.69 -15.85 11.33
C LYS A 68 -25.25 -14.53 10.81
N GLN A 69 -26.57 -14.44 10.72
CA GLN A 69 -27.26 -13.23 10.29
C GLN A 69 -26.64 -11.99 10.97
N PRO A 70 -26.32 -10.92 10.22
CA PRO A 70 -25.71 -9.73 10.79
C PRO A 70 -26.64 -9.17 11.87
N ARG A 71 -26.23 -9.27 13.13
CA ARG A 71 -26.91 -8.59 14.22
C ARG A 71 -26.51 -7.13 14.16
N LYS A 72 -27.48 -6.25 13.90
CA LYS A 72 -27.29 -4.81 14.06
C LYS A 72 -26.99 -4.57 15.55
N THR A 73 -25.76 -4.17 15.85
CA THR A 73 -25.34 -3.71 17.17
C THR A 73 -24.79 -2.30 17.02
N ASN A 74 -25.01 -1.47 18.02
CA ASN A 74 -24.52 -0.09 17.99
C ASN A 74 -22.99 -0.11 18.14
N PHE A 75 -22.29 0.36 17.12
CA PHE A 75 -20.85 0.61 17.20
C PHE A 75 -20.64 2.06 17.64
N MET A 76 -20.36 2.27 18.92
CA MET A 76 -20.17 3.61 19.46
C MET A 76 -18.76 4.12 19.13
N LEU A 77 -18.67 5.00 18.14
CA LEU A 77 -17.47 5.80 17.91
C LEU A 77 -17.40 6.86 19.00
N MET A 78 -16.44 6.75 19.92
CA MET A 78 -16.15 7.82 20.89
C MET A 78 -15.45 8.97 20.16
N ILE A 79 -16.20 9.74 19.38
CA ILE A 79 -15.75 11.05 18.94
C ILE A 79 -15.92 11.95 20.16
N LYS A 80 -14.83 12.29 20.85
CA LYS A 80 -14.88 13.27 21.95
C LYS A 80 -15.39 14.59 21.37
N GLN A 81 -16.63 14.95 21.69
CA GLN A 81 -17.07 16.33 21.50
C GLN A 81 -16.33 17.20 22.52
N PRO A 82 -15.74 18.33 22.11
CA PRO A 82 -15.25 19.30 23.08
C PRO A 82 -16.46 19.86 23.82
N PHE A 83 -16.58 19.53 25.10
CA PHE A 83 -17.53 20.19 25.99
C PHE A 83 -17.13 21.66 26.09
N LEU A 84 -17.87 22.54 25.42
CA LEU A 84 -17.91 23.95 25.80
C LEU A 84 -18.83 24.03 27.03
N PHE A 85 -18.24 24.04 28.22
CA PHE A 85 -18.93 24.56 29.40
C PHE A 85 -19.15 26.06 29.15
N ARG A 86 -20.42 26.45 29.14
CA ARG A 86 -20.83 27.85 29.20
C ARG A 86 -20.95 28.27 30.65
#